data_AF-A0AA91QXE4-F1
#
_entry.id   AF-A0AA91QXE4-F1
#
_cell.length_a   1.000
_cell.length_b   1.000
_cell.length_c   1.000
_cell.angle_alpha   90.00
_cell.angle_beta   90.00
_cell.angle_gamma   90.00
#
_symmetry.space_group_name_H-M   'P 1'
#
loop_
_entity.id
_entity.type
_entity.pdbx_description
1 polymer ?
#
loop_
_entity_poly.entity_id
_entity_poly.type
_entity_poly.pdbx_seq_one_letter_code
_entity_poly.pdbx_strand_id
1 'polypeptide(L)'
;MKIRSAFKLAPKQSRNLPTEYFILANVRFEGQVVGYLAGRPIRESVTDGSGLRYRFVGVAARNAGGGPDVQSLRQGEWIVQPGLVYASIDDAPANRAA
;
A
#
# COMPACT_ATOMS: atom_id res chain seq x y z
N MET A 1 11.72 23.55 -16.98
CA MET A 1 10.28 23.29 -16.76
C MET A 1 10.12 22.65 -15.39
N LYS A 2 9.63 23.39 -14.37
CA LYS A 2 9.53 22.91 -12.98
C LYS A 2 8.13 22.34 -12.76
N ILE A 3 8.00 21.02 -12.77
CA ILE A 3 6.77 20.35 -12.32
C ILE A 3 6.86 20.30 -10.79
N ARG A 4 6.14 21.21 -10.12
CA ARG A 4 5.91 21.14 -8.68
C ARG A 4 4.91 20.01 -8.46
N SER A 5 5.39 18.80 -8.20
CA SER A 5 4.51 17.69 -7.82
C SER A 5 4.01 17.96 -6.40
N ALA A 6 2.83 18.56 -6.32
CA ALA A 6 2.07 18.73 -5.10
C ALA A 6 0.82 17.87 -5.19
N PHE A 7 0.99 16.54 -5.23
CA PHE A 7 -0.08 15.66 -4.73
C PHE A 7 0.07 15.58 -3.21
N LYS A 8 -0.27 16.70 -2.54
CA LYS A 8 -0.55 16.68 -1.10
C LYS A 8 -1.92 16.03 -0.91
N LEU A 9 -1.97 14.71 -0.81
CA LEU A 9 -3.09 14.04 -0.16
C LEU A 9 -2.80 13.97 1.34
N ALA A 10 -3.01 15.10 2.03
CA ALA A 10 -3.16 15.13 3.47
C ALA A 10 -4.42 15.93 3.80
N PRO A 11 -5.12 15.71 4.93
CA PRO A 11 -5.06 14.62 5.90
C PRO A 11 -6.43 13.90 6.04
N LYS A 12 -6.45 12.67 6.58
CA LYS A 12 -7.70 12.00 7.01
C LYS A 12 -8.65 11.70 5.83
N GLN A 13 -8.15 11.00 4.81
CA GLN A 13 -9.02 10.44 3.76
C GLN A 13 -10.11 9.63 4.47
N SER A 14 -11.36 10.07 4.35
CA SER A 14 -12.48 9.50 5.08
C SER A 14 -12.50 8.00 4.82
N ARG A 15 -12.46 7.20 5.88
CA ARG A 15 -12.59 5.74 5.80
C ARG A 15 -13.99 5.29 5.29
N ASN A 16 -14.74 6.20 4.66
CA ASN A 16 -16.01 5.99 3.99
C ASN A 16 -15.85 5.85 2.47
N LEU A 17 -14.63 5.96 1.94
CA LEU A 17 -14.39 5.69 0.52
C LEU A 17 -14.52 4.19 0.23
N PRO A 18 -15.06 3.81 -0.94
CA PRO A 18 -15.11 2.42 -1.38
C PRO A 18 -13.73 1.74 -1.38
N THR A 19 -13.72 0.42 -1.15
CA THR A 19 -12.50 -0.40 -1.03
C THR A 19 -11.57 -0.28 -2.23
N GLU A 20 -12.12 -0.06 -3.43
CA GLU A 20 -11.36 0.03 -4.68
C GLU A 20 -10.33 1.17 -4.65
N TYR A 21 -10.60 2.24 -3.90
CA TYR A 21 -9.67 3.36 -3.76
C TYR A 21 -8.45 3.07 -2.90
N PHE A 22 -8.43 1.92 -2.21
CA PHE A 22 -7.30 1.48 -1.39
C PHE A 22 -6.52 0.34 -2.06
N ILE A 23 -6.90 -0.03 -3.29
CA ILE A 23 -6.22 -1.05 -4.07
C ILE A 23 -5.21 -0.37 -5.01
N LEU A 24 -3.94 -0.73 -4.86
CA LEU A 24 -2.88 -0.30 -5.77
C LEU A 24 -2.86 -1.25 -6.98
N ALA A 25 -3.36 -0.76 -8.11
CA ALA A 25 -3.40 -1.48 -9.38
C ALA A 25 -2.15 -1.21 -10.23
N ASN A 26 -1.89 -2.08 -11.21
CA ASN A 26 -0.81 -1.93 -12.19
C ASN A 26 0.59 -1.76 -11.58
N VAL A 27 0.85 -2.49 -10.49
CA VAL A 27 2.15 -2.47 -9.82
C VAL A 27 3.17 -3.35 -10.51
N ARG A 28 4.42 -2.90 -10.52
CA ARG A 28 5.59 -3.71 -10.84
C ARG A 28 6.22 -4.21 -9.55
N PHE A 29 6.31 -5.53 -9.40
CA PHE A 29 6.98 -6.13 -8.26
C PHE A 29 8.50 -6.17 -8.45
N GLU A 30 9.24 -5.73 -7.43
CA GLU A 30 10.69 -5.55 -7.50
C GLU A 30 11.39 -6.18 -6.28
N GLY A 31 12.71 -6.34 -6.39
CA GLY A 31 13.54 -6.73 -5.24
C GLY A 31 13.66 -8.23 -4.96
N GLN A 32 13.74 -8.64 -3.70
CA GLN A 32 13.80 -10.03 -3.26
C GLN A 32 12.41 -10.62 -2.95
N VAL A 33 12.29 -11.95 -2.97
CA VAL A 33 11.09 -12.64 -2.44
C VAL A 33 11.23 -12.71 -0.92
N VAL A 34 10.24 -12.19 -0.20
CA VAL A 34 10.23 -12.13 1.28
C VAL A 34 9.26 -13.13 1.91
N GLY A 35 8.49 -13.84 1.09
CA GLY A 35 7.55 -14.85 1.54
C GLY A 35 6.63 -15.33 0.43
N TYR A 36 5.64 -16.13 0.79
CA TYR A 36 4.62 -16.62 -0.13
C TYR A 36 3.24 -16.53 0.52
N LEU A 37 2.24 -16.13 -0.27
CA LEU A 37 0.83 -16.15 0.12
C LEU A 37 0.02 -16.90 -0.93
N ALA A 38 -0.69 -17.95 -0.53
CA ALA A 38 -1.46 -18.81 -1.43
C ALA A 38 -0.63 -19.29 -2.65
N GLY A 39 0.62 -19.68 -2.42
CA GLY A 39 1.56 -20.12 -3.45
C GLY A 39 2.15 -19.02 -4.34
N ARG A 40 1.79 -17.74 -4.10
CA ARG A 40 2.30 -16.60 -4.87
C ARG A 40 3.43 -15.90 -4.12
N PRO A 41 4.55 -15.54 -4.79
CA PRO A 41 5.65 -14.85 -4.14
C PRO A 41 5.25 -13.46 -3.68
N ILE A 42 5.64 -13.11 -2.46
CA ILE A 42 5.56 -11.76 -1.90
C ILE A 42 6.92 -11.10 -2.15
N ARG A 43 6.92 -9.91 -2.73
CA ARG A 43 8.13 -9.20 -3.12
C ARG A 43 8.36 -8.05 -2.15
N GLU A 44 9.62 -7.74 -1.87
CA GLU A 44 9.95 -6.75 -0.83
C GLU A 44 9.39 -5.36 -1.13
N SER A 45 9.27 -5.02 -2.42
CA SER A 45 8.81 -3.71 -2.86
C SER A 45 7.96 -3.79 -4.13
N VAL A 46 7.14 -2.77 -4.31
CA VAL A 46 6.41 -2.51 -5.56
C VAL A 46 6.60 -1.08 -5.99
N THR A 47 6.53 -0.87 -7.31
CA THR A 47 6.49 0.47 -7.92
C THR A 47 5.19 0.59 -8.69
N ASP A 48 4.45 1.69 -8.52
CA ASP A 48 3.19 1.93 -9.24
C ASP A 48 3.43 2.51 -10.65
N GLY A 49 2.35 2.73 -11.40
CA GLY A 49 2.43 3.31 -12.75
C GLY A 49 2.92 4.77 -12.79
N SER A 50 2.95 5.47 -11.66
CA SER A 50 3.48 6.83 -11.53
C SER A 50 4.96 6.87 -11.10
N GLY A 51 5.53 5.71 -10.77
CA GLY A 51 6.90 5.57 -10.29
C GLY A 51 7.06 5.69 -8.77
N LEU A 52 5.96 5.77 -8.01
CA LEU A 52 6.01 5.77 -6.55
C LEU A 52 6.35 4.37 -6.03
N ARG A 53 7.19 4.32 -4.98
CA ARG A 53 7.68 3.05 -4.43
C ARG A 53 7.08 2.77 -3.06
N TYR A 54 6.76 1.49 -2.86
CA TYR A 54 6.16 0.98 -1.65
C TYR A 54 6.91 -0.26 -1.17
N ARG A 55 6.93 -0.49 0.15
CA ARG A 55 7.56 -1.65 0.78
C ARG A 55 6.51 -2.55 1.40
N PHE A 56 6.70 -3.87 1.29
CA PHE A 56 5.82 -4.85 1.91
C PHE A 56 5.84 -4.70 3.44
N VAL A 57 4.66 -4.61 4.05
CA VAL A 57 4.51 -4.46 5.52
C VAL A 57 3.60 -5.49 6.16
N GLY A 58 2.81 -6.24 5.37
CA GLY A 58 1.98 -7.31 5.91
C GLY A 58 0.90 -7.81 4.96
N VAL A 59 -0.04 -8.55 5.52
CA VAL A 59 -1.22 -9.06 4.81
C VAL A 59 -2.45 -8.41 5.44
N ALA A 60 -3.39 -7.96 4.61
CA ALA A 60 -4.60 -7.30 5.07
C ALA A 60 -5.44 -8.26 5.91
N ALA A 61 -5.95 -7.76 7.03
CA ALA A 61 -6.99 -8.46 7.77
C ALA A 61 -8.21 -8.67 6.86
N ARG A 62 -9.01 -9.69 7.14
CA ARG A 62 -10.26 -9.93 6.39
C ARG A 62 -11.43 -9.34 7.15
N ASN A 63 -12.32 -8.67 6.43
CA ASN A 63 -13.61 -8.25 6.96
C ASN A 63 -14.59 -9.44 7.03
N ALA A 64 -15.76 -9.24 7.63
CA ALA A 64 -16.79 -10.27 7.76
C ALA A 64 -17.28 -10.84 6.41
N GLY A 65 -17.13 -10.08 5.32
CA GLY A 65 -17.44 -10.52 3.95
C GLY A 65 -16.30 -11.28 3.27
N GLY A 66 -15.18 -11.54 3.95
CA GLY A 66 -14.02 -12.25 3.42
C GLY A 66 -13.09 -11.42 2.53
N GLY A 67 -13.45 -10.17 2.24
CA GLY A 67 -12.61 -9.19 1.55
C GLY A 67 -11.60 -8.52 2.49
N PRO A 68 -10.65 -7.73 1.96
CA PRO A 68 -9.70 -7.02 2.81
C PRO A 68 -10.42 -5.95 3.66
N ASP A 69 -10.05 -5.88 4.94
CA ASP A 69 -10.51 -4.86 5.86
C ASP A 69 -9.67 -3.58 5.71
N VAL A 70 -10.23 -2.64 4.95
CA VAL A 70 -9.64 -1.33 4.71
C VAL A 70 -9.59 -0.46 5.97
N GLN A 71 -10.49 -0.69 6.93
CA GLN A 71 -10.54 0.12 8.16
C GLN A 71 -9.29 -0.07 9.02
N SER A 72 -8.63 -1.22 8.89
CA SER A 72 -7.40 -1.56 9.59
C SER A 72 -6.14 -0.97 8.96
N LEU A 73 -6.22 -0.41 7.74
CA LEU A 73 -5.06 0.21 7.11
C LEU A 73 -4.65 1.50 7.83
N ARG A 74 -3.33 1.67 7.94
CA ARG A 74 -2.69 2.91 8.39
C ARG A 74 -2.54 3.88 7.20
N GLN A 75 -2.29 5.15 7.53
CA GLN A 75 -1.99 6.13 6.49
C GLN A 75 -0.74 5.72 5.70
N GLY A 76 -0.81 5.84 4.37
CA GLY A 76 0.27 5.45 3.47
C GLY A 76 0.32 3.94 3.17
N GLU A 77 -0.55 3.13 3.77
CA GLU A 77 -0.70 1.70 3.45
C GLU A 77 -1.73 1.49 2.34
N TRP A 78 -1.39 0.57 1.43
CA TRP A 78 -2.16 0.23 0.25
C TRP A 78 -2.28 -1.28 0.10
N ILE A 79 -3.43 -1.74 -0.39
CA ILE A 79 -3.66 -3.16 -0.66
C ILE A 79 -3.25 -3.48 -2.09
N VAL A 80 -2.42 -4.49 -2.26
CA VAL A 80 -2.12 -5.12 -3.55
C VAL A 80 -2.78 -6.51 -3.55
N GLN A 81 -3.50 -6.85 -4.60
CA GLN A 81 -4.12 -8.18 -4.71
C GLN A 81 -3.05 -9.28 -4.65
N PRO A 82 -3.26 -10.39 -3.90
CA PRO A 82 -4.54 -10.86 -3.35
C PRO A 82 -4.84 -10.45 -1.89
N GLY A 83 -4.32 -9.31 -1.41
CA GLY A 83 -4.49 -8.86 -0.02
C GLY A 83 -3.17 -8.55 0.69
N LEU A 84 -2.11 -8.31 -0.05
CA LEU A 84 -0.82 -7.84 0.48
C LEU A 84 -0.93 -6.37 0.82
N VAL A 85 -0.25 -5.92 1.88
CA VAL A 85 -0.21 -4.52 2.29
C VAL A 85 1.20 -3.99 2.05
N TYR A 86 1.27 -2.87 1.33
CA TYR A 86 2.49 -2.14 1.08
C TYR A 86 2.37 -0.71 1.60
N ALA A 87 3.40 -0.20 2.26
CA ALA A 87 3.47 1.17 2.74
C ALA A 87 4.34 2.01 1.80
N SER A 88 3.88 3.22 1.48
CA SER A 88 4.67 4.20 0.72
C SER A 88 5.98 4.49 1.44
N ILE A 89 7.09 4.43 0.72
CA ILE A 89 8.42 4.72 1.28
C ILE A 89 8.58 6.22 1.53
N ASP A 90 7.95 7.05 0.69
CA ASP A 90 8.06 8.51 0.74
C ASP A 90 7.12 9.16 1.77
N ASP A 91 6.10 8.42 2.24
CA ASP A 91 5.16 8.81 3.29
C ASP A 91 5.47 8.17 4.65
N ALA A 92 6.71 7.72 4.86
CA ALA A 92 7.14 7.19 6.15
C ALA A 92 6.74 8.19 7.26
N PRO A 93 5.91 7.79 8.24
CA PRO A 93 5.51 8.70 9.29
C PRO A 93 6.78 9.21 9.98
N ALA A 94 6.89 10.52 10.15
CA ALA A 94 8.00 11.22 10.80
C ALA A 94 8.23 10.83 12.27
N ASN A 95 7.71 9.70 12.72
CA ASN A 95 7.87 9.21 14.07
C ASN A 95 8.20 7.71 14.07
N ARG A 96 9.49 7.41 13.91
CA ARG A 96 10.09 6.20 14.47
C ARG A 96 11.47 6.54 15.02
N ALA A 97 11.46 7.33 16.10
CA ALA A 97 12.59 7.51 17.01
C ALA A 97 12.05 7.68 18.44
N ALA A 98 12.03 6.57 19.19
CA ALA A 98 12.26 6.45 20.62
C ALA A 98 11.96 5.00 21.04
#